data_AF-A0A533SPC7-F1
#
_entry.id   AF-A0A533SPC7-F1
#
_cell.length_a   1.000
_cell.length_b   1.000
_cell.length_c   1.000
_cell.angle_alpha   90.00
_cell.angle_beta   90.00
_cell.angle_gamma   90.00
#
_symmetry.space_group_name_H-M   'P 1'
#
loop_
_entity.id
_entity.type
_entity.pdbx_description
1 polymer ?
#
loop_
_entity_poly.entity_id
_entity_poly.type
_entity_poly.pdbx_seq_one_letter_code
_entity_poly.pdbx_strand_id
1 'polypeptide(L)' 'MGRPVKGFILAAGLGTRLRPLSDRVAKPSMEFFGVPMAAHTLNSLAGAGV' A
#
# COMPACT_ATOMS: atom_id res chain seq x y z
N MET A 1 6.37 18.93 -22.07
CA MET A 1 6.28 17.90 -21.01
C MET A 1 5.69 18.56 -19.77
N GLY A 2 4.57 18.06 -19.24
CA GLY A 2 3.95 18.59 -18.02
C GLY A 2 4.76 18.28 -16.76
N ARG A 3 4.49 18.99 -15.67
CA ARG A 3 5.08 18.65 -14.35
C ARG A 3 4.65 17.25 -13.93
N PRO A 4 5.54 16.42 -13.36
CA PRO A 4 5.16 15.13 -12.82
C PRO A 4 4.16 15.33 -11.67
N VAL A 5 3.10 14.52 -11.67
CA VAL A 5 2.16 14.41 -10.56
C VAL A 5 2.85 13.63 -9.45
N LYS A 6 2.50 13.90 -8.18
CA LYS A 6 3.08 13.19 -7.03
C LYS A 6 1.97 12.48 -6.29
N GLY A 7 2.10 11.17 -6.15
CA GLY A 7 1.26 10.35 -5.28
C GLY A 7 1.83 10.25 -3.86
N PHE A 8 0.95 10.08 -2.88
CA PHE A 8 1.33 9.77 -1.50
C PHE A 8 0.37 8.73 -0.92
N ILE A 9 0.92 7.72 -0.24
CA ILE A 9 0.15 6.63 0.37
C ILE A 9 0.32 6.69 1.88
N LEU A 10 -0.79 6.78 2.61
CA LEU A 10 -0.80 6.69 4.06
C LEU A 10 -0.69 5.22 4.48
N ALA A 11 0.52 4.80 4.84
CA ALA A 11 0.85 3.41 5.15
C ALA A 11 0.94 3.08 6.66
N ALA A 12 0.62 4.03 7.56
CA ALA A 12 0.83 3.88 9.01
C ALA A 12 -0.32 3.17 9.77
N GLY A 13 -1.21 2.46 9.08
CA GLY A 13 -2.33 1.76 9.73
C GLY A 13 -1.88 0.54 10.52
N LEU A 14 -1.98 0.59 11.86
CA LEU A 14 -1.50 -0.47 12.77
C LEU A 14 -2.17 -1.85 12.57
N GLY A 15 -3.36 -1.91 11.98
CA GLY A 15 -3.99 -3.19 11.63
C GLY A 15 -4.38 -4.05 12.85
N THR A 16 -4.80 -3.45 13.95
CA THR A 16 -5.03 -4.14 15.25
C THR A 16 -6.04 -5.30 15.19
N ARG A 17 -7.01 -5.26 14.26
CA ARG A 17 -7.97 -6.36 14.03
C ARG A 17 -7.39 -7.57 13.30
N LEU A 18 -6.18 -7.45 12.74
CA LEU A 18 -5.46 -8.52 12.02
C LEU A 18 -4.44 -9.22 12.91
N ARG A 19 -4.42 -8.95 14.22
CA ARG A 19 -3.52 -9.64 15.15
C ARG A 19 -3.83 -11.14 15.20
N PRO A 20 -2.81 -12.01 15.38
CA PRO A 20 -1.41 -11.68 15.71
C PRO A 20 -0.53 -11.29 14.51
N LEU A 21 -1.06 -11.34 13.28
CA LEU A 21 -0.26 -11.10 12.07
C LEU A 21 0.33 -9.68 12.03
N SER A 22 -0.47 -8.68 12.41
CA SER A 22 -0.04 -7.27 12.42
C SER A 22 0.99 -6.92 13.49
N ASP A 23 1.28 -7.81 14.44
CA ASP A 23 2.33 -7.59 15.43
C ASP A 23 3.74 -7.83 14.86
N ARG A 24 3.85 -8.53 13.70
CA ARG A 24 5.12 -8.84 13.03
C ARG A 24 5.20 -8.31 11.61
N VAL A 25 4.06 -8.12 10.95
CA VAL A 25 3.97 -7.68 9.56
C VAL A 25 3.11 -6.44 9.49
N ALA A 26 3.65 -5.33 8.97
CA ALA A 26 2.85 -4.13 8.75
C ALA A 26 1.73 -4.42 7.75
N LYS A 27 0.50 -3.95 8.02
CA LYS A 27 -0.66 -4.16 7.14
C LYS A 27 -0.37 -3.85 5.65
N PRO A 28 0.30 -2.74 5.27
CA PRO A 28 0.59 -2.46 3.87
C PRO A 28 1.51 -3.50 3.20
N SER A 29 2.32 -4.22 3.98
CA SER A 29 3.24 -5.27 3.51
C SER A 29 2.64 -6.67 3.53
N MET A 30 1.45 -6.87 4.11
CA MET A 30 0.78 -8.17 4.08
C MET A 30 0.37 -8.53 2.66
N GLU A 31 0.50 -9.80 2.29
CA GLU A 31 0.08 -10.28 0.98
C GLU A 31 -1.44 -10.42 0.89
N PHE A 32 -1.99 -9.95 -0.23
CA PHE A 32 -3.36 -10.17 -0.64
C PHE A 32 -3.34 -10.74 -2.06
N PHE A 33 -3.71 -12.00 -2.20
CA PHE A 33 -3.55 -12.79 -3.43
C PHE A 33 -2.09 -12.79 -3.96
N GLY A 34 -1.12 -12.99 -3.07
CA GLY A 34 0.31 -13.06 -3.42
C GLY A 34 0.96 -11.71 -3.76
N VAL A 35 0.24 -10.60 -3.56
CA VAL A 35 0.72 -9.24 -3.84
C VAL A 35 0.58 -8.39 -2.58
N PRO A 36 1.60 -7.62 -2.13
CA PRO A 36 1.48 -6.76 -0.97
C PRO A 36 0.32 -5.78 -1.08
N MET A 37 -0.44 -5.56 0.01
CA MET A 37 -1.60 -4.65 0.02
C MET A 37 -1.28 -3.27 -0.57
N ALA A 38 -0.11 -2.69 -0.24
CA ALA A 38 0.32 -1.39 -0.75
C ALA A 38 0.60 -1.38 -2.26
N ALA A 39 1.00 -2.51 -2.85
CA ALA A 39 1.30 -2.61 -4.27
C ALA A 39 0.04 -2.40 -5.13
N HIS A 40 -1.14 -2.79 -4.63
CA HIS A 40 -2.41 -2.50 -5.30
C HIS A 40 -2.61 -0.98 -5.48
N THR A 41 -2.38 -0.20 -4.42
CA THR A 41 -2.50 1.27 -4.48
C THR A 41 -1.39 1.90 -5.32
N LEU A 42 -0.14 1.42 -5.21
CA LEU A 42 0.97 1.87 -6.06
C LEU A 42 0.68 1.64 -7.55
N ASN A 43 0.17 0.47 -7.90
CA ASN A 43 -0.21 0.13 -9.28
C ASN A 43 -1.37 1.01 -9.77
N SER A 44 -2.33 1.35 -8.91
CA SER A 44 -3.40 2.30 -9.27
C SER A 44 -2.85 3.70 -9.55
N LEU A 45 -1.90 4.20 -8.75
CA LEU A 45 -1.26 5.49 -8.99
C LEU A 45 -0.46 5.48 -10.30
N ALA A 46 0.36 4.44 -10.50
CA ALA A 46 1.13 4.28 -11.73
C ALA A 46 0.22 4.20 -12.97
N GLY A 47 -0.88 3.44 -12.90
CA GLY A 47 -1.87 3.35 -13.97
C GLY A 47 -2.60 4.65 -14.27
N ALA A 48 -2.66 5.58 -13.32
CA ALA A 48 -3.20 6.92 -13.48
C ALA A 48 -2.16 7.96 -13.94
N GLY A 49 -0.89 7.57 -14.11
CA GLY A 49 0.20 8.48 -14.46
C GLY A 49 0.66 9.38 -13.31
N VAL A 50 0.46 8.94 -12.06
CA VAL A 50 0.81 9.64 -10.82
C VAL A 50 2.15 9.18 -10.25
#